data_AF-C7NQ61-F1
#
_entry.id   AF-C7NQ61-F1
#
_cell.length_a   1.000
_cell.length_b   1.000
_cell.length_c   1.000
_cell.angle_alpha   90.00
_cell.angle_beta   90.00
_cell.angle_gamma   90.00
#
_symmetry.space_group_name_H-M   'P 1'
#
loop_
_entity.id
_entity.type
_entity.pdbx_description
1 polymer ?
#
loop_
_entity_poly.entity_id
_entity_poly.type
_entity_poly.pdbx_seq_one_letter_code
_entity_poly.pdbx_strand_id
1 'polypeptide(L)'
;MGLLAIAASGCVTENESQTSEDPTGEVETNDDPTAATQKFITALDQGDAATIQSLARSGSELENVSASDLTVFEEGDLELEQTNLSTRGDDTATVEVTLSEANNSDSATFNLNLLQEDGRWTIDTPSWWDEYSFFQSRPEESRTEANNQITNRVIEVTSVGSINGGVVDELKFTIRLAAGSEAVPLDGMLIQLVTEDGSWNLLSSNSDDVSNADGVFSYRTLQDDDSSIADNHTMNDRSDRTVITIGLDGSGDSIDSTLGPSQTGTMHVITPSGGETTWTLVVPDSLEGKEKVEI
;
A
#
# COMPACT_ATOMS: atom_id res chain seq x y z
N MET A 1 -13.56 85.21 -1.06
CA MET A 1 -13.20 84.68 -2.39
C MET A 1 -13.14 83.17 -2.23
N GLY A 2 -14.23 82.42 -2.46
CA GLY A 2 -14.67 81.92 -3.80
C GLY A 2 -13.68 80.84 -4.25
N LEU A 3 -13.99 79.57 -4.52
CA LEU A 3 -15.19 78.79 -4.93
C LEU A 3 -14.92 77.33 -4.46
N LEU A 4 -15.81 76.64 -3.74
CA LEU A 4 -16.97 75.84 -4.15
C LEU A 4 -16.65 74.43 -4.73
N ALA A 5 -17.34 73.45 -4.14
CA ALA A 5 -17.26 71.99 -4.25
C ALA A 5 -17.71 71.41 -5.62
N ILE A 6 -17.46 70.10 -5.84
CA ILE A 6 -18.47 69.03 -5.85
C ILE A 6 -17.83 67.67 -6.20
N ALA A 7 -18.29 66.62 -5.50
CA ALA A 7 -17.96 65.21 -5.65
C ALA A 7 -18.60 64.58 -6.90
N ALA A 8 -18.02 63.49 -7.41
CA ALA A 8 -18.70 62.60 -8.33
C ALA A 8 -18.57 61.15 -7.84
N SER A 9 -19.73 60.54 -7.56
CA SER A 9 -19.96 59.12 -7.35
C SER A 9 -21.09 58.74 -8.31
N GLY A 10 -20.98 57.61 -9.02
CA GLY A 10 -22.03 57.15 -9.93
C GLY A 10 -21.71 55.86 -10.68
N CYS A 11 -22.52 54.83 -10.40
CA CYS A 11 -22.55 53.46 -10.93
C CYS A 11 -22.90 53.31 -12.44
N VAL A 12 -22.36 52.23 -13.04
CA VAL A 12 -22.94 51.15 -13.89
C VAL A 12 -23.84 51.51 -15.10
N THR A 13 -23.49 51.02 -16.31
CA THR A 13 -24.21 50.00 -17.14
C THR A 13 -23.63 49.87 -18.56
N GLU A 14 -23.81 48.67 -19.12
CA GLU A 14 -23.46 48.08 -20.43
C GLU A 14 -23.84 48.90 -21.70
N ASN A 15 -23.19 48.66 -22.85
CA ASN A 15 -23.69 47.76 -23.94
C ASN A 15 -23.05 48.02 -25.34
N GLU A 16 -22.51 46.95 -25.92
CA GLU A 16 -22.46 46.47 -27.33
C GLU A 16 -22.32 47.42 -28.57
N SER A 17 -21.42 47.07 -29.50
CA SER A 17 -21.68 46.23 -30.73
C SER A 17 -20.58 46.41 -31.79
N GLN A 18 -19.83 45.34 -32.16
CA GLN A 18 -19.94 44.51 -33.40
C GLN A 18 -19.28 45.11 -34.68
N THR A 19 -18.63 44.42 -35.63
CA THR A 19 -18.14 43.04 -35.90
C THR A 19 -17.32 43.14 -37.21
N SER A 20 -16.27 42.33 -37.40
CA SER A 20 -15.91 41.75 -38.71
C SER A 20 -14.85 40.67 -38.52
N GLU A 21 -15.25 39.43 -38.76
CA GLU A 21 -14.46 38.19 -38.72
C GLU A 21 -13.49 38.09 -39.90
N ASP A 22 -12.32 37.48 -39.68
CA ASP A 22 -11.79 36.40 -40.53
C ASP A 22 -11.03 35.40 -39.64
N PRO A 23 -11.28 34.08 -39.74
CA PRO A 23 -10.85 33.07 -38.80
C PRO A 23 -9.60 32.37 -39.31
N THR A 24 -8.46 32.62 -38.69
CA THR A 24 -7.31 31.73 -38.79
C THR A 24 -6.77 31.53 -37.40
N GLY A 25 -6.81 30.28 -36.93
CA GLY A 25 -6.37 29.93 -35.59
C GLY A 25 -4.96 30.45 -35.36
N GLU A 26 -4.80 31.26 -34.31
CA GLU A 26 -3.50 31.50 -33.74
C GLU A 26 -2.98 30.14 -33.25
N VAL A 27 -2.06 29.57 -34.04
CA VAL A 27 -1.17 28.53 -33.54
C VAL A 27 -0.39 29.20 -32.44
N GLU A 28 -0.78 28.99 -31.18
CA GLU A 28 0.03 29.40 -30.04
C GLU A 28 1.42 28.82 -30.22
N THR A 29 2.38 29.69 -30.56
CA THR A 29 3.73 29.28 -30.86
C THR A 29 4.41 28.93 -29.55
N ASN A 30 4.91 27.70 -29.46
CA ASN A 30 5.60 27.19 -28.29
C ASN A 30 7.04 27.74 -28.22
N ASP A 31 7.17 29.07 -28.22
CA ASP A 31 8.44 29.80 -28.38
C ASP A 31 9.20 29.95 -27.05
N ASP A 32 8.55 29.66 -25.93
CA ASP A 32 9.13 29.68 -24.59
C ASP A 32 8.99 28.32 -23.89
N PRO A 33 10.07 27.76 -23.32
CA PRO A 33 10.01 26.47 -22.64
C PRO A 33 9.08 26.49 -21.42
N THR A 34 8.88 27.64 -20.77
CA THR A 34 7.95 27.75 -19.63
C THR A 34 6.50 27.61 -20.10
N ALA A 35 6.16 28.24 -21.23
CA ALA A 35 4.83 28.15 -21.84
C ALA A 35 4.55 26.71 -22.32
N ALA A 36 5.56 26.05 -22.92
CA ALA A 36 5.48 24.64 -23.29
C ALA A 36 5.14 23.74 -22.10
N THR A 37 5.85 23.96 -21.00
CA THR A 37 5.66 23.23 -19.75
C THR A 37 4.27 23.48 -19.16
N GLN A 38 3.82 24.73 -19.07
CA GLN A 38 2.49 25.04 -18.54
C GLN A 38 1.39 24.36 -19.36
N LYS A 39 1.50 24.45 -20.68
CA LYS A 39 0.55 23.80 -21.60
C LYS A 39 0.54 22.28 -21.46
N PHE A 40 1.71 21.68 -21.25
CA PHE A 40 1.82 20.24 -20.98
C PHE A 40 1.15 19.84 -19.68
N ILE A 41 1.39 20.56 -18.58
CA ILE A 41 0.75 20.27 -17.29
C ILE A 41 -0.78 20.44 -17.38
N THR A 42 -1.26 21.51 -18.02
CA THR A 42 -2.70 21.70 -18.26
C THR A 42 -3.30 20.58 -19.13
N ALA A 43 -2.56 20.09 -20.13
CA ALA A 43 -3.03 18.98 -20.95
C ALA A 43 -3.06 17.64 -20.18
N LEU A 44 -2.17 17.45 -19.19
CA LEU A 44 -2.25 16.29 -18.28
C LEU A 44 -3.52 16.38 -17.43
N ASP A 45 -3.75 17.51 -16.77
CA ASP A 45 -4.94 17.77 -15.95
C ASP A 45 -6.25 17.59 -16.73
N GLN A 46 -6.27 17.96 -18.01
CA GLN A 46 -7.48 17.86 -18.84
C GLN A 46 -7.64 16.52 -19.57
N GLY A 47 -6.69 15.59 -19.44
CA GLY A 47 -6.67 14.37 -20.23
C GLY A 47 -6.50 14.60 -21.74
N ASP A 48 -5.95 15.74 -22.16
CA ASP A 48 -5.81 16.13 -23.57
C ASP A 48 -4.58 15.49 -24.22
N ALA A 49 -4.75 14.24 -24.64
CA ALA A 49 -3.72 13.47 -25.34
C ALA A 49 -3.24 14.14 -26.63
N ALA A 50 -4.11 14.87 -27.35
CA ALA A 50 -3.72 15.52 -28.60
C ALA A 50 -2.72 16.66 -28.34
N THR A 51 -2.93 17.44 -27.28
CA THR A 51 -2.00 18.48 -26.88
C THR A 51 -0.68 17.89 -26.36
N ILE A 52 -0.72 16.82 -25.55
CA ILE A 52 0.51 16.12 -25.10
C ILE A 52 1.33 15.62 -26.29
N GLN A 53 0.71 14.93 -27.25
CA GLN A 53 1.38 14.45 -28.46
C GLN A 53 1.98 15.59 -29.28
N SER A 54 1.33 16.76 -29.34
CA SER A 54 1.83 17.92 -30.08
C SER A 54 3.05 18.59 -29.44
N LEU A 55 3.25 18.36 -28.14
CA LEU A 55 4.36 18.86 -27.33
C LEU A 55 5.46 17.82 -27.13
N ALA A 56 5.21 16.57 -27.50
CA ALA A 56 6.15 15.46 -27.37
C ALA A 56 7.40 15.68 -28.23
N ARG A 57 8.58 15.38 -27.67
CA ARG A 57 9.82 15.29 -28.45
C ARG A 57 9.73 14.11 -29.41
N SER A 58 10.31 14.25 -30.60
CA SER A 58 10.26 13.17 -31.58
C SER A 58 10.92 11.88 -31.09
N GLY A 59 10.22 10.75 -31.21
CA GLY A 59 10.65 9.44 -30.71
C GLY A 59 10.54 9.29 -29.19
N SER A 60 9.86 10.20 -28.48
CA SER A 60 9.49 10.02 -27.08
C SER A 60 8.22 9.18 -26.95
N GLU A 61 7.99 8.63 -25.76
CA GLU A 61 6.76 7.85 -25.48
C GLU A 61 5.50 8.70 -25.52
N LEU A 62 5.64 10.01 -25.25
CA LEU A 62 4.57 11.00 -25.28
C LEU A 62 3.91 11.12 -26.67
N GLU A 63 4.59 10.74 -27.76
CA GLU A 63 4.01 10.76 -29.11
C GLU A 63 2.85 9.76 -29.28
N ASN A 64 2.77 8.74 -28.42
CA ASN A 64 1.81 7.65 -28.54
C ASN A 64 0.80 7.60 -27.37
N VAL A 65 0.78 8.62 -26.50
CA VAL A 65 -0.13 8.65 -25.36
C VAL A 65 -1.59 8.71 -25.82
N SER A 66 -2.47 8.00 -25.14
CA SER A 66 -3.92 8.02 -25.38
C SER A 66 -4.66 8.72 -24.24
N ALA A 67 -5.91 9.11 -24.46
CA ALA A 67 -6.73 9.70 -23.38
C ALA A 67 -6.88 8.74 -22.19
N SER A 68 -6.91 7.42 -22.43
CA SER A 68 -6.94 6.41 -21.37
C SER A 68 -5.66 6.37 -20.52
N ASP A 69 -4.52 6.79 -21.06
CA ASP A 69 -3.27 6.88 -20.29
C ASP A 69 -3.25 8.11 -19.38
N LEU A 70 -4.15 9.07 -19.59
CA LEU A 70 -4.19 10.36 -18.90
C LEU A 70 -5.30 10.48 -17.86
N THR A 71 -6.22 9.53 -17.76
CA THR A 71 -7.37 9.61 -16.83
C THR A 71 -6.95 9.80 -15.38
N VAL A 72 -5.76 9.29 -15.00
CA VAL A 72 -5.21 9.46 -13.65
C VAL A 72 -4.90 10.92 -13.29
N PHE A 73 -4.48 11.71 -14.28
CA PHE A 73 -4.17 13.12 -14.09
C PHE A 73 -5.45 13.96 -14.06
N GLU A 74 -6.47 13.58 -14.85
CA GLU A 74 -7.81 14.19 -14.82
C GLU A 74 -8.53 13.93 -13.48
N GLU A 75 -8.40 12.73 -12.91
CA GLU A 75 -8.99 12.40 -11.61
C GLU A 75 -8.24 13.03 -10.43
N GLY A 76 -6.94 13.30 -10.59
CA GLY A 76 -6.07 13.88 -9.56
C GLY A 76 -6.24 15.39 -9.36
N ASP A 77 -6.95 16.08 -10.27
CA ASP A 77 -7.19 17.54 -10.25
C ASP A 77 -5.87 18.29 -10.00
N LEU A 78 -4.97 18.21 -10.98
CA LEU A 78 -3.59 18.66 -10.85
C LEU A 78 -3.52 20.20 -10.85
N GLU A 79 -3.04 20.76 -9.75
CA GLU A 79 -2.77 22.19 -9.65
C GLU A 79 -1.27 22.49 -9.90
N LEU A 80 -1.01 23.37 -10.86
CA LEU A 80 0.33 23.92 -11.08
C LEU A 80 0.58 25.09 -10.12
N GLU A 81 1.34 24.86 -9.06
CA GLU A 81 1.65 25.88 -8.06
C GLU A 81 2.76 26.82 -8.50
N GLN A 82 3.81 26.27 -9.09
CA GLN A 82 4.98 27.05 -9.47
C GLN A 82 5.63 26.51 -10.75
N THR A 83 6.17 27.42 -11.55
CA THR A 83 7.05 27.10 -12.68
C THR A 83 8.30 27.96 -12.62
N ASN A 84 9.46 27.34 -12.60
CA ASN A 84 10.76 27.99 -12.55
C ASN A 84 11.63 27.50 -13.71
N LEU A 85 12.11 28.41 -14.55
CA LEU A 85 13.11 28.08 -15.55
C LEU A 85 14.46 27.87 -14.86
N SER A 86 14.88 26.61 -14.73
CA SER A 86 16.12 26.22 -14.03
C SER A 86 17.34 26.42 -14.93
N THR A 87 17.27 25.96 -16.18
CA THR A 87 18.34 26.16 -17.17
C THR A 87 17.76 26.50 -18.55
N ARG A 88 18.48 27.34 -19.30
CA ARG A 88 18.21 27.63 -20.71
C ARG A 88 19.51 27.70 -21.50
N GLY A 89 19.66 26.78 -22.45
CA GLY A 89 20.63 26.83 -23.53
C GLY A 89 19.98 27.29 -24.84
N ASP A 90 20.72 27.17 -25.94
CA ASP A 90 20.23 27.57 -27.26
C ASP A 90 19.10 26.62 -27.73
N ASP A 91 19.30 25.31 -27.59
CA ASP A 91 18.33 24.29 -28.04
C ASP A 91 17.81 23.39 -26.90
N THR A 92 18.20 23.63 -25.65
CA THR A 92 17.79 22.80 -24.49
C THR A 92 17.34 23.66 -23.33
N ALA A 93 16.35 23.22 -22.56
CA ALA A 93 15.95 23.87 -21.32
C ALA A 93 15.57 22.84 -20.25
N THR A 94 15.73 23.22 -18.99
CA THR A 94 15.13 22.49 -17.87
C THR A 94 14.18 23.44 -17.15
N VAL A 95 12.92 23.06 -17.08
CA VAL A 95 11.88 23.78 -16.33
C VAL A 95 11.51 22.95 -15.12
N GLU A 96 11.63 23.56 -13.96
CA GLU A 96 11.18 23.00 -12.69
C GLU A 96 9.71 23.38 -12.48
N VAL A 97 8.87 22.39 -12.19
CA VAL A 97 7.45 22.58 -11.87
C VAL A 97 7.17 22.10 -10.47
N THR A 98 6.36 22.83 -9.73
CA THR A 98 5.79 22.36 -8.47
C THR A 98 4.30 22.15 -8.67
N LEU A 99 3.85 20.93 -8.41
CA LEU A 99 2.49 20.47 -8.61
C LEU A 99 1.89 20.06 -7.27
N SER A 100 0.59 20.25 -7.10
CA SER A 100 -0.20 19.70 -6.00
C SER A 100 -1.50 19.10 -6.56
N GLU A 101 -2.20 18.34 -5.73
CA GLU A 101 -3.56 17.88 -6.03
C GLU A 101 -4.54 18.87 -5.42
N ALA A 102 -5.64 19.17 -6.10
CA ALA A 102 -6.66 20.04 -5.57
C ALA A 102 -7.16 19.49 -4.22
N ASN A 103 -7.12 20.33 -3.20
CA ASN A 103 -7.44 20.00 -1.79
C ASN A 103 -6.36 19.23 -1.01
N ASN A 104 -5.19 18.98 -1.59
CA ASN A 104 -4.02 18.49 -0.87
C ASN A 104 -3.06 19.66 -0.53
N SER A 105 -2.45 19.63 0.65
CA SER A 105 -1.46 20.63 1.06
C SER A 105 -0.04 20.25 0.63
N ASP A 106 0.15 19.01 0.19
CA ASP A 106 1.43 18.46 -0.19
C ASP A 106 1.70 18.76 -1.67
N SER A 107 2.84 19.42 -1.91
CA SER A 107 3.32 19.78 -3.23
C SER A 107 4.57 18.96 -3.56
N ALA A 108 4.76 18.57 -4.83
CA ALA A 108 5.96 17.91 -5.31
C ALA A 108 6.60 18.69 -6.46
N THR A 109 7.94 18.76 -6.45
CA THR A 109 8.72 19.49 -7.45
C THR A 109 9.41 18.53 -8.42
N PHE A 110 9.23 18.77 -9.71
CA PHE A 110 9.75 17.93 -10.79
C PHE A 110 10.50 18.75 -11.82
N ASN A 111 11.48 18.11 -12.48
CA ASN A 111 12.19 18.70 -13.61
C ASN A 111 11.62 18.16 -14.92
N LEU A 112 11.32 19.06 -15.83
CA LEU A 112 10.99 18.78 -17.22
C LEU A 112 12.15 19.21 -18.11
N ASN A 113 12.64 18.29 -18.92
CA ASN A 113 13.67 18.57 -19.90
C ASN A 113 13.02 18.82 -21.25
N LEU A 114 13.41 19.93 -21.88
CA LEU A 114 12.90 20.36 -23.17
C LEU A 114 14.03 20.47 -24.18
N LEU A 115 13.70 20.15 -25.42
CA LEU A 115 14.57 20.26 -26.58
C LEU A 115 13.87 21.12 -27.63
N GLN A 116 14.61 21.95 -28.37
CA GLN A 116 14.05 22.68 -29.49
C GLN A 116 14.13 21.83 -30.77
N GLU A 117 12.97 21.53 -31.36
CA GLU A 117 12.83 20.81 -32.62
C GLU A 117 12.07 21.70 -33.61
N ASP A 118 12.67 21.98 -34.78
CA ASP A 118 12.10 22.84 -35.82
C ASP A 118 11.63 24.23 -35.32
N GLY A 119 12.35 24.79 -34.35
CA GLY A 119 12.06 26.09 -33.74
C GLY A 119 11.03 26.04 -32.62
N ARG A 120 10.48 24.87 -32.29
CA ARG A 120 9.49 24.66 -31.23
C ARG A 120 10.12 23.95 -30.03
N TRP A 121 9.78 24.36 -28.80
CA TRP A 121 10.13 23.57 -27.62
C TRP A 121 9.27 22.31 -27.55
N THR A 122 9.90 21.15 -27.45
CA THR A 122 9.28 19.84 -27.22
C THR A 122 9.77 19.28 -25.90
N ILE A 123 8.95 18.44 -25.27
CA ILE A 123 9.19 17.88 -23.94
C ILE A 123 9.67 16.44 -24.12
N ASP A 124 10.81 16.13 -23.51
CA ASP A 124 11.27 14.74 -23.41
C ASP A 124 10.40 13.98 -22.41
N THR A 125 10.30 12.65 -22.57
CA THR A 125 9.57 11.82 -21.61
C THR A 125 10.11 12.10 -20.21
N PRO A 126 9.30 12.66 -19.29
CA PRO A 126 9.78 12.98 -17.96
C PRO A 126 10.25 11.72 -17.25
N SER A 127 11.29 11.80 -16.42
CA SER A 127 11.76 10.61 -15.69
C SER A 127 10.70 10.00 -14.78
N TRP A 128 9.73 10.81 -14.36
CA TRP A 128 8.58 10.40 -13.58
C TRP A 128 7.47 9.77 -14.42
N TRP A 129 7.49 9.86 -15.76
CA TRP A 129 6.49 9.26 -16.64
C TRP A 129 6.35 7.75 -16.46
N ASP A 130 7.48 7.03 -16.40
CA ASP A 130 7.53 5.59 -16.11
C ASP A 130 7.12 5.27 -14.65
N GLU A 131 7.38 6.22 -13.75
CA GLU A 131 7.08 6.12 -12.32
C GLU A 131 5.60 6.42 -12.01
N TYR A 132 4.86 7.05 -12.93
CA TYR A 132 3.43 7.35 -12.76
C TYR A 132 2.48 6.23 -13.23
N SER A 133 2.93 5.33 -14.10
CA SER A 133 2.23 4.06 -14.36
C SER A 133 2.19 3.16 -13.11
N PHE A 134 3.14 3.35 -12.18
CA PHE A 134 3.21 2.65 -10.89
C PHE A 134 2.20 3.18 -9.85
N PHE A 135 1.81 4.46 -9.88
CA PHE A 135 0.85 5.04 -8.92
C PHE A 135 -0.61 4.56 -9.10
N GLN A 136 -0.95 3.94 -10.24
CA GLN A 136 -2.26 3.29 -10.41
C GLN A 136 -2.40 1.97 -9.63
N SER A 137 -1.32 1.43 -9.02
CA SER A 137 -1.39 0.10 -8.38
C SER A 137 -1.44 0.09 -6.85
N ARG A 138 -1.15 1.19 -6.12
CA ARG A 138 -1.11 1.18 -4.63
C ARG A 138 -1.28 2.59 -3.99
N PRO A 139 -2.49 2.99 -3.56
CA PRO A 139 -2.58 3.48 -2.17
C PRO A 139 -3.71 2.91 -1.31
N GLU A 140 -4.89 2.50 -1.80
CA GLU A 140 -5.96 2.08 -0.86
C GLU A 140 -5.89 0.60 -0.50
N GLU A 141 -5.73 -0.29 -1.48
CA GLU A 141 -5.54 -1.73 -1.22
C GLU A 141 -4.22 -1.99 -0.50
N SER A 142 -3.14 -1.25 -0.78
CA SER A 142 -1.87 -1.43 -0.09
C SER A 142 -1.83 -0.83 1.31
N ARG A 143 -2.57 0.26 1.58
CA ARG A 143 -2.72 0.80 2.93
C ARG A 143 -3.67 -0.06 3.75
N THR A 144 -4.73 -0.58 3.14
CA THR A 144 -5.63 -1.57 3.76
C THR A 144 -4.90 -2.87 4.01
N GLU A 145 -4.12 -3.39 3.06
CA GLU A 145 -3.31 -4.61 3.20
C GLU A 145 -2.17 -4.40 4.20
N ALA A 146 -1.44 -3.27 4.17
CA ALA A 146 -0.44 -2.96 5.18
C ALA A 146 -1.07 -2.76 6.57
N ASN A 147 -2.25 -2.14 6.66
CA ASN A 147 -3.00 -2.08 7.91
C ASN A 147 -3.43 -3.46 8.36
N ASN A 148 -3.98 -4.31 7.49
CA ASN A 148 -4.38 -5.67 7.78
C ASN A 148 -3.19 -6.54 8.23
N GLN A 149 -2.01 -6.39 7.63
CA GLN A 149 -0.75 -7.02 8.09
C GLN A 149 -0.33 -6.52 9.48
N ILE A 150 -0.73 -5.30 9.86
CA ILE A 150 -0.42 -4.73 11.17
C ILE A 150 -1.52 -5.04 12.21
N THR A 151 -2.77 -5.14 11.81
CA THR A 151 -3.93 -5.23 12.70
C THR A 151 -4.55 -6.62 12.76
N ASN A 152 -4.60 -7.38 11.67
CA ASN A 152 -5.27 -8.69 11.58
C ASN A 152 -4.38 -9.80 12.13
N ARG A 153 -4.19 -9.75 13.44
CA ARG A 153 -3.34 -10.66 14.20
C ARG A 153 -4.18 -11.47 15.18
N VAL A 154 -3.62 -12.60 15.58
CA VAL A 154 -4.08 -13.34 16.76
C VAL A 154 -3.11 -13.09 17.90
N ILE A 155 -3.62 -13.05 19.12
CA ILE A 155 -2.82 -12.95 20.33
C ILE A 155 -3.05 -14.16 21.21
N GLU A 156 -1.99 -14.52 21.92
CA GLU A 156 -1.99 -15.59 22.89
C GLU A 156 -2.79 -15.20 24.13
N VAL A 157 -3.53 -16.16 24.67
CA VAL A 157 -4.21 -16.07 25.97
C VAL A 157 -3.53 -16.97 26.99
N THR A 158 -3.15 -18.18 26.60
CA THR A 158 -2.39 -19.12 27.42
C THR A 158 -1.66 -20.14 26.56
N SER A 159 -0.49 -20.56 27.05
CA SER A 159 0.35 -21.60 26.48
C SER A 159 0.55 -22.73 27.48
N VAL A 160 0.32 -23.97 27.04
CA VAL A 160 0.51 -25.17 27.86
C VAL A 160 1.23 -26.23 27.04
N GLY A 161 2.26 -26.82 27.63
CA GLY A 161 2.97 -27.98 27.08
C GLY A 161 2.52 -29.25 27.78
N SER A 162 2.23 -30.30 27.02
CA SER A 162 2.07 -31.65 27.56
C SER A 162 3.43 -32.31 27.68
N ILE A 163 3.67 -33.05 28.76
CA ILE A 163 4.95 -33.68 29.06
C ILE A 163 4.81 -35.19 28.90
N ASN A 164 5.73 -35.77 28.14
CA ASN A 164 5.83 -37.22 27.93
C ASN A 164 7.31 -37.62 27.88
N GLY A 165 7.67 -38.72 28.53
CA GLY A 165 9.07 -39.17 28.57
C GLY A 165 10.06 -38.17 29.20
N GLY A 166 9.58 -37.13 29.90
CA GLY A 166 10.41 -36.07 30.50
C GLY A 166 10.71 -34.88 29.59
N VAL A 167 10.08 -34.80 28.41
CA VAL A 167 10.16 -33.68 27.48
C VAL A 167 8.76 -33.19 27.14
N VAL A 168 8.64 -31.96 26.65
CA VAL A 168 7.40 -31.42 26.09
C VAL A 168 7.26 -31.96 24.66
N ASP A 169 6.23 -32.75 24.42
CA ASP A 169 5.97 -33.43 23.14
C ASP A 169 4.75 -32.84 22.39
N GLU A 170 3.99 -31.96 23.03
CA GLU A 170 2.83 -31.31 22.44
C GLU A 170 2.64 -29.92 23.04
N LEU A 171 2.36 -28.92 22.20
CA LEU A 171 2.07 -27.54 22.58
C LEU A 171 0.61 -27.21 22.33
N LYS A 172 -0.02 -26.52 23.29
CA LYS A 172 -1.40 -26.05 23.23
C LYS A 172 -1.48 -24.56 23.51
N PHE A 173 -1.91 -23.80 22.52
CA PHE A 173 -2.08 -22.36 22.61
C PHE A 173 -3.55 -22.00 22.54
N THR A 174 -4.05 -21.26 23.52
CA THR A 174 -5.35 -20.61 23.39
C THR A 174 -5.14 -19.23 22.80
N ILE A 175 -5.80 -18.95 21.69
CA ILE A 175 -5.66 -17.69 20.94
C ILE A 175 -6.99 -16.94 20.86
N ARG A 176 -6.89 -15.65 20.57
CA ARG A 176 -8.01 -14.77 20.23
C ARG A 176 -7.61 -13.71 19.22
N LEU A 177 -8.59 -13.07 18.58
CA LEU A 177 -8.33 -11.88 17.78
C LEU A 177 -7.69 -10.75 18.61
N ALA A 178 -6.69 -10.09 18.02
CA ALA A 178 -6.13 -8.86 18.55
C ALA A 178 -7.16 -7.72 18.49
N ALA A 179 -6.90 -6.64 19.24
CA ALA A 179 -7.76 -5.47 19.17
C ALA A 179 -7.59 -4.78 17.80
N GLY A 180 -8.69 -4.63 17.07
CA GLY A 180 -8.67 -4.06 15.73
C GLY A 180 -8.43 -5.06 14.60
N SER A 181 -8.24 -6.35 14.91
CA SER A 181 -8.29 -7.39 13.88
C SER A 181 -9.70 -7.51 13.30
N GLU A 182 -9.76 -7.70 11.99
CA GLU A 182 -10.90 -8.25 11.29
C GLU A 182 -10.95 -9.78 11.44
N ALA A 183 -11.82 -10.42 10.67
CA ALA A 183 -11.99 -11.86 10.68
C ALA A 183 -10.72 -12.57 10.16
N VAL A 184 -10.26 -13.60 10.87
CA VAL A 184 -9.06 -14.37 10.53
C VAL A 184 -9.44 -15.81 10.18
N PRO A 185 -9.25 -16.25 8.92
CA PRO A 185 -9.38 -17.64 8.54
C PRO A 185 -8.25 -18.48 9.16
N LEU A 186 -8.59 -19.55 9.86
CA LEU A 186 -7.64 -20.41 10.56
C LEU A 186 -6.94 -21.41 9.63
N ASP A 187 -7.58 -21.79 8.53
CA ASP A 187 -7.05 -22.78 7.58
C ASP A 187 -5.82 -22.30 6.80
N GLY A 188 -5.74 -20.98 6.57
CA GLY A 188 -4.63 -20.35 5.86
C GLY A 188 -3.53 -19.83 6.78
N MET A 189 -3.60 -20.08 8.09
CA MET A 189 -2.55 -19.65 9.01
C MET A 189 -1.27 -20.46 8.81
N LEU A 190 -0.14 -19.76 8.91
CA LEU A 190 1.20 -20.34 8.94
C LEU A 190 1.78 -20.15 10.33
N ILE A 191 2.30 -21.22 10.93
CA ILE A 191 3.05 -21.15 12.19
C ILE A 191 4.48 -21.55 11.89
N GLN A 192 5.44 -20.68 12.16
CA GLN A 192 6.85 -21.03 12.15
C GLN A 192 7.34 -21.20 13.59
N LEU A 193 7.79 -22.41 13.92
CA LEU A 193 8.44 -22.68 15.19
C LEU A 193 9.96 -22.69 14.96
N VAL A 194 10.69 -21.96 15.79
CA VAL A 194 12.15 -21.93 15.82
C VAL A 194 12.60 -22.39 17.19
N THR A 195 13.42 -23.43 17.23
CA THR A 195 14.02 -23.96 18.46
C THR A 195 15.54 -24.07 18.26
N GLU A 196 16.25 -24.61 19.23
CA GLU A 196 17.69 -24.88 19.08
C GLU A 196 17.98 -25.93 18.01
N ASP A 197 17.02 -26.83 17.72
CA ASP A 197 17.19 -27.94 16.79
C ASP A 197 16.92 -27.54 15.33
N GLY A 198 16.32 -26.36 15.09
CA GLY A 198 15.98 -25.92 13.74
C GLY A 198 14.81 -24.94 13.66
N SER A 199 14.23 -24.86 12.46
CA SER A 199 13.04 -24.08 12.15
C SER A 199 12.07 -24.95 11.36
N TRP A 200 10.80 -24.93 11.71
CA TRP A 200 9.74 -25.71 11.08
C TRP A 200 8.56 -24.84 10.72
N ASN A 201 8.09 -24.96 9.48
CA ASN A 201 6.89 -24.31 8.98
C ASN A 201 5.71 -25.28 9.08
N LEU A 202 4.70 -24.89 9.84
CA LEU A 202 3.51 -25.68 10.13
C LEU A 202 2.30 -25.04 9.44
N LEU A 203 1.54 -25.88 8.74
CA LEU A 203 0.26 -25.50 8.15
C LEU A 203 -0.90 -26.09 8.94
N SER A 204 -2.08 -25.50 8.80
CA SER A 204 -3.31 -26.07 9.36
C SER A 204 -3.57 -27.45 8.79
N SER A 205 -4.03 -28.40 9.61
CA SER A 205 -4.48 -29.72 9.17
C SER A 205 -5.63 -29.68 8.16
N ASN A 206 -6.33 -28.55 8.07
CA ASN A 206 -7.41 -28.30 7.11
C ASN A 206 -6.93 -27.54 5.85
N SER A 207 -5.63 -27.27 5.72
CA SER A 207 -5.05 -26.65 4.52
C SER A 207 -4.94 -27.65 3.38
N ASP A 208 -5.13 -27.18 2.14
CA ASP A 208 -4.92 -28.00 0.93
C ASP A 208 -3.43 -28.33 0.67
N ASP A 209 -2.51 -27.58 1.28
CA ASP A 209 -1.07 -27.63 1.00
C ASP A 209 -0.24 -28.33 2.09
N VAL A 210 -0.87 -29.07 3.00
CA VAL A 210 -0.19 -29.74 4.14
C VAL A 210 1.02 -30.59 3.74
N SER A 211 1.03 -31.14 2.53
CA SER A 211 2.17 -31.94 2.02
C SER A 211 3.47 -31.15 1.80
N ASN A 212 3.39 -29.82 1.75
CA ASN A 212 4.54 -28.94 1.60
C ASN A 212 5.07 -28.40 2.95
N ALA A 213 4.38 -28.71 4.06
CA ALA A 213 4.76 -28.27 5.39
C ALA A 213 5.77 -29.23 6.03
N ASP A 214 6.55 -28.73 7.00
CA ASP A 214 7.43 -29.56 7.82
C ASP A 214 6.62 -30.38 8.84
N GLY A 215 5.43 -29.91 9.19
CA GLY A 215 4.42 -30.61 9.97
C GLY A 215 3.09 -29.84 9.98
N VAL A 216 2.12 -30.30 10.75
CA VAL A 216 0.80 -29.67 10.81
C VAL A 216 0.40 -29.27 12.22
N PHE A 217 -0.44 -28.25 12.32
CA PHE A 217 -1.16 -27.93 13.54
C PHE A 217 -2.65 -28.19 13.35
N SER A 218 -3.31 -28.60 14.42
CA SER A 218 -4.78 -28.67 14.45
C SER A 218 -5.31 -27.56 15.34
N TYR A 219 -6.58 -27.20 15.16
CA TYR A 219 -7.23 -26.26 16.04
C TYR A 219 -8.64 -26.73 16.39
N ARG A 220 -9.15 -26.23 17.51
CA ARG A 220 -10.52 -26.49 17.95
C ARG A 220 -11.11 -25.28 18.64
N THR A 221 -12.43 -25.13 18.51
CA THR A 221 -13.18 -24.11 19.23
C THR A 221 -13.11 -24.34 20.74
N LEU A 222 -12.87 -23.27 21.49
CA LEU A 222 -13.01 -23.21 22.94
C LEU A 222 -14.19 -22.32 23.35
N GLN A 223 -14.35 -21.19 22.66
CA GLN A 223 -15.47 -20.29 22.82
C GLN A 223 -15.78 -19.69 21.44
N ASP A 224 -17.07 -19.67 21.09
CA ASP A 224 -17.57 -19.14 19.83
C ASP A 224 -19.08 -18.94 20.02
N ASP A 225 -19.55 -17.71 19.88
CA ASP A 225 -20.94 -17.36 20.15
C ASP A 225 -21.83 -17.51 18.89
N ASP A 226 -21.23 -17.59 17.69
CA ASP A 226 -21.94 -17.61 16.41
C ASP A 226 -21.64 -18.84 15.52
N SER A 227 -20.80 -19.76 16.01
CA SER A 227 -20.37 -20.99 15.35
C SER A 227 -19.49 -20.80 14.10
N SER A 228 -18.97 -19.59 13.87
CA SER A 228 -18.10 -19.29 12.72
C SER A 228 -16.87 -20.20 12.65
N ILE A 229 -16.23 -20.52 13.77
CA ILE A 229 -15.03 -21.38 13.77
C ILE A 229 -15.37 -22.80 13.31
N ALA A 230 -16.55 -23.31 13.70
CA ALA A 230 -16.97 -24.67 13.35
C ALA A 230 -17.51 -24.75 11.91
N ASP A 231 -18.23 -23.72 11.46
CA ASP A 231 -18.94 -23.74 10.19
C ASP A 231 -18.06 -23.30 9.01
N ASN A 232 -17.18 -22.33 9.22
CA ASN A 232 -16.34 -21.73 8.17
C ASN A 232 -14.89 -21.47 8.59
N HIS A 233 -14.45 -22.05 9.70
CA HIS A 233 -13.05 -22.02 10.14
C HIS A 233 -12.47 -20.62 10.34
N THR A 234 -13.31 -19.65 10.68
CA THR A 234 -12.91 -18.25 10.81
C THR A 234 -13.17 -17.76 12.22
N MET A 235 -12.19 -17.07 12.82
CA MET A 235 -12.44 -16.27 14.03
C MET A 235 -12.93 -14.91 13.59
N ASN A 236 -14.14 -14.51 13.97
CA ASN A 236 -14.77 -13.27 13.51
C ASN A 236 -15.16 -12.33 14.66
N ASP A 237 -15.21 -12.81 15.91
CA ASP A 237 -15.49 -12.00 17.09
C ASP A 237 -14.28 -11.99 18.06
N ARG A 238 -14.20 -10.93 18.88
CA ARG A 238 -13.21 -10.80 19.94
C ARG A 238 -13.50 -11.71 21.14
N SER A 239 -14.70 -12.26 21.27
CA SER A 239 -15.04 -13.29 22.27
C SER A 239 -14.54 -14.67 21.86
N ASP A 240 -14.31 -14.90 20.56
CA ASP A 240 -13.86 -16.19 20.03
C ASP A 240 -12.53 -16.62 20.64
N ARG A 241 -12.47 -17.89 21.07
CA ARG A 241 -11.27 -18.54 21.57
C ARG A 241 -11.09 -19.85 20.83
N THR A 242 -9.90 -20.02 20.29
CA THR A 242 -9.49 -21.24 19.60
C THR A 242 -8.28 -21.81 20.30
N VAL A 243 -8.23 -23.15 20.42
CA VAL A 243 -7.04 -23.86 20.92
C VAL A 243 -6.31 -24.46 19.74
N ILE A 244 -5.11 -23.98 19.46
CA ILE A 244 -4.15 -24.56 18.51
C ILE A 244 -3.37 -25.65 19.23
N THR A 245 -3.17 -26.79 18.57
CA THR A 245 -2.39 -27.92 19.06
C THR A 245 -1.32 -28.31 18.05
N ILE A 246 -0.07 -28.41 18.51
CA ILE A 246 1.11 -28.76 17.71
C ILE A 246 1.79 -29.96 18.37
N GLY A 247 2.06 -31.01 17.61
CA GLY A 247 2.87 -32.15 18.06
C GLY A 247 4.34 -31.96 17.74
N LEU A 248 5.22 -32.37 18.66
CA LEU A 248 6.68 -32.20 18.62
C LEU A 248 7.47 -33.51 18.64
N ASP A 249 6.79 -34.65 18.67
CA ASP A 249 7.38 -35.99 18.85
C ASP A 249 7.88 -36.66 17.56
N GLY A 250 7.79 -35.96 16.42
CA GLY A 250 8.15 -36.48 15.10
C GLY A 250 7.26 -37.61 14.60
N SER A 251 6.10 -37.86 15.23
CA SER A 251 5.19 -38.93 14.83
C SER A 251 4.05 -38.43 13.94
N GLY A 252 3.72 -39.19 12.89
CA GLY A 252 2.65 -38.82 11.96
C GLY A 252 2.94 -37.49 11.26
N ASP A 253 2.10 -36.49 11.51
CA ASP A 253 2.22 -35.14 10.96
C ASP A 253 2.89 -34.15 11.93
N SER A 254 3.39 -34.62 13.09
CA SER A 254 4.17 -33.84 14.05
C SER A 254 5.59 -33.55 13.54
N ILE A 255 6.14 -32.41 13.96
CA ILE A 255 7.57 -32.12 13.78
C ILE A 255 8.41 -32.84 14.82
N ASP A 256 9.69 -33.10 14.51
CA ASP A 256 10.65 -33.70 15.46
C ASP A 256 11.45 -32.60 16.15
N SER A 257 10.87 -32.02 17.21
CA SER A 257 11.43 -30.87 17.95
C SER A 257 10.94 -30.80 19.40
N THR A 258 10.96 -31.93 20.11
CA THR A 258 10.55 -31.96 21.53
C THR A 258 11.37 -30.99 22.38
N LEU A 259 10.74 -30.32 23.35
CA LEU A 259 11.43 -29.35 24.20
C LEU A 259 11.73 -29.94 25.59
N GLY A 260 13.01 -30.07 25.92
CA GLY A 260 13.49 -30.47 27.23
C GLY A 260 13.51 -29.34 28.27
N PRO A 261 13.87 -29.65 29.53
CA PRO A 261 13.94 -28.67 30.60
C PRO A 261 14.91 -27.52 30.29
N SER A 262 14.53 -26.29 30.62
CA SER A 262 15.29 -25.05 30.36
C SER A 262 15.48 -24.67 28.89
N GLN A 263 14.88 -25.40 27.95
CA GLN A 263 14.93 -25.02 26.54
C GLN A 263 13.94 -23.90 26.21
N THR A 264 14.27 -23.15 25.17
CA THR A 264 13.44 -22.05 24.67
C THR A 264 13.11 -22.24 23.21
N GLY A 265 11.97 -21.71 22.80
CA GLY A 265 11.56 -21.64 21.41
C GLY A 265 10.97 -20.28 21.09
N THR A 266 10.95 -19.93 19.82
CA THR A 266 10.23 -18.75 19.31
C THR A 266 9.22 -19.22 18.30
N MET A 267 7.97 -18.78 18.46
CA MET A 267 6.90 -19.12 17.54
C MET A 267 6.41 -17.85 16.84
N HIS A 268 6.41 -17.87 15.53
CA HIS A 268 5.85 -16.83 14.68
C HIS A 268 4.53 -17.34 14.12
N VAL A 269 3.44 -16.64 14.43
CA VAL A 269 2.11 -16.97 13.93
C VAL A 269 1.71 -15.91 12.92
N ILE A 270 1.49 -16.34 11.69
CA ILE A 270 1.23 -15.50 10.53
C ILE A 270 -0.17 -15.81 10.02
N THR A 271 -1.04 -14.81 10.02
CA THR A 271 -2.39 -14.91 9.45
C THR A 271 -2.35 -14.78 7.92
N PRO A 272 -3.39 -15.21 7.19
CA PRO A 272 -3.44 -15.11 5.72
C PRO A 272 -3.27 -13.69 5.19
N SER A 273 -3.72 -12.69 5.96
CA SER A 273 -3.55 -11.27 5.65
C SER A 273 -2.17 -10.73 6.06
N GLY A 274 -1.19 -11.61 6.29
CA GLY A 274 0.19 -11.29 6.69
C GLY A 274 0.34 -10.70 8.10
N GLY A 275 -0.67 -10.82 8.95
CA GLY A 275 -0.58 -10.40 10.34
C GLY A 275 0.32 -11.32 11.15
N GLU A 276 1.46 -10.81 11.62
CA GLU A 276 2.43 -11.60 12.39
C GLU A 276 2.38 -11.30 13.89
N THR A 277 2.39 -12.36 14.70
CA THR A 277 2.62 -12.30 16.15
C THR A 277 3.72 -13.27 16.56
N THR A 278 4.68 -12.79 17.36
CA THR A 278 5.78 -13.60 17.90
C THR A 278 5.53 -13.94 19.38
N TRP A 279 5.63 -15.22 19.74
CA TRP A 279 5.59 -15.72 21.12
C TRP A 279 6.90 -16.39 21.48
N THR A 280 7.33 -16.23 22.73
CA THR A 280 8.53 -16.89 23.25
C THR A 280 8.09 -18.01 24.18
N LEU A 281 8.54 -19.22 23.91
CA LEU A 281 8.27 -20.42 24.70
C LEU A 281 9.43 -20.62 25.67
N VAL A 282 9.14 -20.78 26.96
CA VAL A 282 10.18 -21.00 27.98
C VAL A 282 9.84 -22.21 28.84
N VAL A 283 10.50 -23.34 28.59
CA VAL A 283 10.29 -24.54 29.38
C VAL A 283 10.99 -24.40 30.73
N PRO A 284 10.30 -24.64 31.87
CA PRO A 284 10.93 -24.58 33.17
C PRO A 284 12.08 -25.58 33.35
N ASP A 285 13.02 -25.26 34.26
CA ASP A 285 14.20 -26.07 34.56
C ASP A 285 13.90 -27.50 35.06
N SER A 286 12.66 -27.75 35.50
CA SER A 286 12.24 -29.07 35.98
C SER A 286 10.82 -29.44 35.55
N LEU A 287 10.73 -30.58 34.87
CA LEU A 287 9.52 -31.24 34.40
C LEU A 287 9.17 -32.50 35.20
N GLU A 288 9.97 -32.84 36.23
CA GLU A 288 9.78 -34.09 36.98
C GLU A 288 8.40 -34.17 37.63
N GLY A 289 7.73 -35.30 37.41
CA GLY A 289 6.41 -35.60 37.99
C GLY A 289 5.27 -34.74 37.45
N LYS A 290 5.49 -33.94 36.40
CA LYS A 290 4.45 -33.13 35.75
C LYS A 290 4.00 -33.79 34.46
N GLU A 291 2.70 -33.72 34.20
CA GLU A 291 2.10 -34.11 32.91
C GLU A 291 1.83 -32.89 32.01
N LYS A 292 1.80 -31.69 32.60
CA LYS A 292 1.57 -30.42 31.91
C LYS A 292 2.36 -29.30 32.56
N VAL A 293 2.74 -28.30 31.77
CA VAL A 293 3.46 -27.12 32.22
C VAL A 293 3.00 -25.89 31.46
N GLU A 294 2.95 -24.75 32.13
CA GLU A 294 2.78 -23.45 31.48
C GLU A 294 4.14 -23.03 30.89
N ILE A 295 4.13 -22.51 29.67
CA ILE A 295 5.32 -22.24 28.86
C ILE A 295 5.27 -20.84 28.25
#